data_AF-A0A7S2FLF5-F1
#
_entry.id   AF-A0A7S2FLF5-F1
#
_cell.length_a   1.000
_cell.length_b   1.000
_cell.length_c   1.000
_cell.angle_alpha   90.00
_cell.angle_beta   90.00
_cell.angle_gamma   90.00
#
_symmetry.space_group_name_H-M   'P 1'
#
loop_
_entity.id
_entity.type
_entity.pdbx_description
1 polymer ?
#
loop_
_entity_poly.entity_id
_entity_poly.type
_entity_poly.pdbx_seq_one_letter_code
_entity_poly.pdbx_strand_id
1 'polypeptide(L)'
;AIMGSNFVTGFCFVTLRNVLNAIGDPEGFLTFFEPVFHTLPPYNFGEGLMTLVSTSYTNEISGSNISTLGWGASGKSIFLLAVEAVVYFGLCLLLESPILATWRASLESFRMRVGRRQQSQQERGGGGGDGGAEGTGGTAGGDAGSMWCRVRVEEDLCGFDDDVAAEQRAVDALNLNDVDDGGGG
;
A
#
# COMPACT_ATOMS: atom_id res chain seq x y z
N ALA A 1 2.84 8.45 1.91
CA ALA A 1 2.64 7.35 0.93
C ALA A 1 1.64 6.28 1.40
N ILE A 2 1.93 5.53 2.48
CA ILE A 2 1.15 4.32 2.86
C ILE A 2 -0.34 4.58 3.13
N MET A 3 -0.70 5.68 3.80
CA MET A 3 -2.12 6.02 3.99
C MET A 3 -2.84 6.34 2.68
N GLY A 4 -2.14 7.02 1.76
CA GLY A 4 -2.68 7.36 0.45
C GLY A 4 -2.95 6.13 -0.41
N SER A 5 -2.03 5.18 -0.44
CA SER A 5 -2.23 3.92 -1.18
C SER A 5 -3.42 3.11 -0.64
N ASN A 6 -3.58 3.03 0.68
CA ASN A 6 -4.72 2.32 1.29
C ASN A 6 -6.05 2.99 0.95
N PHE A 7 -6.09 4.33 0.96
CA PHE A 7 -7.27 5.09 0.58
C PHE A 7 -7.64 4.89 -0.91
N VAL A 8 -6.67 5.03 -1.82
CA VAL A 8 -6.88 4.85 -3.26
C VAL A 8 -7.35 3.43 -3.58
N THR A 9 -6.73 2.42 -2.96
CA THR A 9 -7.12 1.02 -3.18
C THR A 9 -8.56 0.79 -2.74
N GLY A 10 -8.95 1.31 -1.57
CA GLY A 10 -10.33 1.20 -1.10
C GLY A 10 -11.34 1.96 -1.97
N PHE A 11 -10.98 3.15 -2.48
CA PHE A 11 -11.80 3.91 -3.42
C PHE A 11 -12.01 3.17 -4.75
N CYS A 12 -10.96 2.53 -5.28
CA CYS A 12 -11.06 1.68 -6.47
C CYS A 12 -12.04 0.52 -6.24
N PHE A 13 -12.03 -0.13 -5.07
CA PHE A 13 -12.96 -1.22 -4.76
C PHE A 13 -14.42 -0.76 -4.68
N VAL A 14 -14.69 0.40 -4.07
CA VAL A 14 -16.04 0.97 -4.03
C VAL A 14 -16.53 1.29 -5.46
N THR A 15 -15.68 1.89 -6.28
CA THR A 15 -16.00 2.20 -7.69
C THR A 15 -16.25 0.93 -8.49
N LEU A 16 -15.41 -0.09 -8.32
CA LEU A 16 -15.55 -1.38 -8.98
C LEU A 16 -16.89 -2.06 -8.63
N ARG A 17 -17.30 -2.04 -7.35
CA ARG A 17 -18.61 -2.55 -6.94
C ARG A 17 -19.75 -1.84 -7.66
N ASN A 18 -19.70 -0.51 -7.74
CA ASN A 18 -20.74 0.27 -8.40
C ASN A 18 -20.81 -0.03 -9.91
N VAL A 19 -19.66 -0.20 -10.56
CA VAL A 19 -19.57 -0.59 -11.98
C VAL A 19 -20.09 -2.01 -12.20
N LEU A 20 -19.71 -2.96 -11.33
CA LEU A 20 -20.19 -4.35 -11.42
C LEU A 20 -21.70 -4.45 -11.23
N ASN A 21 -22.28 -3.68 -10.31
CA ASN A 21 -23.72 -3.59 -10.14
C ASN A 21 -24.43 -3.03 -11.39
N ALA A 22 -23.78 -2.18 -12.18
CA ALA A 22 -24.35 -1.63 -13.41
C ALA A 22 -24.34 -2.62 -14.59
N ILE A 23 -23.45 -3.63 -14.59
CA ILE A 23 -23.28 -4.57 -15.70
C ILE A 23 -24.29 -5.74 -15.65
N GLY A 24 -24.97 -5.94 -14.51
CA GLY A 24 -26.22 -6.71 -14.47
C GLY A 24 -26.12 -8.22 -14.18
N ASP A 25 -24.94 -8.76 -13.87
CA ASP A 25 -24.85 -10.14 -13.32
C ASP A 25 -23.63 -10.38 -12.39
N PRO A 26 -23.58 -9.75 -11.19
CA PRO A 26 -22.44 -9.90 -10.29
C PRO A 26 -22.67 -10.90 -9.13
N GLU A 27 -23.80 -11.64 -9.10
CA GLU A 27 -24.23 -12.39 -7.90
C GLU A 27 -23.18 -13.38 -7.40
N GLY A 28 -22.41 -14.03 -8.27
CA GLY A 28 -21.37 -14.96 -7.83
C GLY A 28 -20.09 -14.28 -7.30
N PHE A 29 -19.71 -13.15 -7.89
CA PHE A 29 -18.42 -12.50 -7.58
C PHE A 29 -18.51 -11.63 -6.33
N LEU A 30 -19.60 -10.87 -6.18
CA LEU A 30 -19.76 -9.98 -5.05
C LEU A 30 -19.89 -10.74 -3.73
N THR A 31 -20.65 -11.84 -3.69
CA THR A 31 -20.82 -12.63 -2.46
C THR A 31 -19.51 -13.25 -1.99
N PHE A 32 -18.59 -13.56 -2.91
CA PHE A 32 -17.27 -14.07 -2.56
C PHE A 32 -16.35 -13.00 -1.96
N PHE A 33 -16.38 -11.77 -2.49
CA PHE A 33 -15.52 -10.68 -2.05
C PHE A 33 -16.12 -9.79 -0.95
N GLU A 34 -17.42 -9.89 -0.69
CA GLU A 34 -18.13 -9.15 0.35
C GLU A 34 -17.41 -9.16 1.71
N PRO A 35 -17.00 -10.32 2.29
CA PRO A 35 -16.30 -10.31 3.56
C PRO A 35 -14.93 -9.61 3.49
N VAL A 36 -14.23 -9.70 2.35
CA VAL A 36 -12.93 -9.05 2.17
C VAL A 36 -13.12 -7.53 2.10
N PHE A 37 -14.11 -7.05 1.38
CA PHE A 37 -14.40 -5.61 1.27
C PHE A 37 -14.83 -5.01 2.62
N HIS A 38 -15.59 -5.75 3.43
CA HIS A 38 -15.96 -5.31 4.77
C HIS A 38 -14.77 -5.18 5.74
N THR A 39 -13.63 -5.81 5.45
CA THR A 39 -12.40 -5.61 6.24
C THR A 39 -11.60 -4.37 5.84
N LEU A 40 -11.99 -3.67 4.77
CA LEU A 40 -11.30 -2.48 4.30
C LEU A 40 -11.99 -1.21 4.84
N PRO A 41 -11.32 -0.39 5.67
CA PRO A 41 -11.92 0.80 6.25
C PRO A 41 -12.52 1.78 5.23
N PRO A 42 -11.85 2.06 4.08
CA PRO A 42 -12.39 2.99 3.10
C PRO A 42 -13.68 2.47 2.44
N TYR A 43 -13.86 1.15 2.35
CA TYR A 43 -15.08 0.56 1.79
C TYR A 43 -16.27 0.79 2.72
N ASN A 44 -16.13 0.49 4.01
CA ASN A 44 -17.17 0.73 5.02
C ASN A 44 -17.56 2.22 5.09
N PHE A 45 -16.57 3.12 4.95
CA PHE A 45 -16.81 4.56 4.88
C PHE A 45 -17.62 4.95 3.64
N GLY A 46 -17.20 4.48 2.46
CA GLY A 46 -17.87 4.78 1.20
C GLY A 46 -19.31 4.26 1.16
N GLU A 47 -19.54 3.03 1.62
CA GLU A 47 -20.89 2.45 1.73
C GLU A 47 -21.77 3.24 2.70
N GLY A 48 -21.23 3.67 3.84
CA GLY A 48 -21.96 4.49 4.80
C GLY A 48 -22.41 5.83 4.21
N LEU A 49 -21.53 6.52 3.49
CA LEU A 49 -21.85 7.77 2.80
C LEU A 49 -22.88 7.56 1.68
N MET A 50 -22.69 6.54 0.85
CA MET A 50 -23.60 6.21 -0.24
C MET A 50 -25.02 5.91 0.28
N THR A 51 -25.10 5.15 1.37
CA THR A 51 -26.38 4.79 2.01
C THR A 51 -27.04 6.00 2.65
N LEU A 52 -26.26 6.91 3.24
CA LEU A 52 -26.75 8.14 3.83
C LEU A 52 -27.35 9.07 2.77
N VAL A 53 -26.64 9.27 1.64
CA VAL A 53 -27.11 10.12 0.54
C VAL A 53 -28.37 9.53 -0.11
N SER A 54 -28.37 8.22 -0.41
CA SER A 54 -29.53 7.55 -1.02
C SER A 54 -30.76 7.54 -0.12
N THR A 55 -30.60 7.32 1.19
CA THR A 55 -31.70 7.39 2.15
C THR A 55 -32.23 8.81 2.28
N SER A 56 -31.35 9.82 2.31
CA SER A 56 -31.75 11.23 2.35
C SER A 56 -32.58 11.62 1.13
N TYR A 57 -32.13 11.24 -0.07
CA TYR A 57 -32.85 11.51 -1.32
C TYR A 57 -34.21 10.79 -1.37
N THR A 58 -34.26 9.55 -0.92
CA THR A 58 -35.50 8.75 -0.92
C THR A 58 -36.53 9.31 0.05
N ASN A 59 -36.10 9.80 1.22
CA ASN A 59 -36.96 10.48 2.17
C ASN A 59 -37.55 11.78 1.62
N GLU A 60 -36.74 12.55 0.88
CA GLU A 60 -37.20 13.80 0.25
C GLU A 60 -38.27 13.53 -0.83
N ILE A 61 -38.06 12.53 -1.68
CA ILE A 61 -39.00 12.19 -2.76
C ILE A 61 -40.27 11.52 -2.22
N SER A 62 -40.15 10.62 -1.25
CA SER A 62 -41.28 9.82 -0.75
C SER A 62 -42.07 10.51 0.35
N GLY A 63 -41.57 11.61 0.90
CA GLY A 63 -42.13 12.25 2.10
C GLY A 63 -42.06 11.38 3.36
N SER A 64 -41.30 10.28 3.31
CA SER A 64 -41.10 9.38 4.45
C SER A 64 -40.05 9.94 5.39
N ASN A 65 -40.29 9.85 6.70
CA ASN A 65 -39.35 10.33 7.72
C ASN A 65 -38.55 9.15 8.30
N ILE A 66 -37.85 8.39 7.44
CA ILE A 66 -37.01 7.29 7.89
C ILE A 66 -35.74 7.87 8.50
N SER A 67 -35.35 7.44 9.69
CA SER A 67 -34.11 7.89 10.32
C SER A 67 -32.90 7.48 9.46
N THR A 68 -32.19 8.46 8.90
CA THR A 68 -30.97 8.24 8.10
C THR A 68 -29.84 7.60 8.90
N LEU A 69 -29.83 7.84 10.21
CA LEU A 69 -28.90 7.24 11.19
C LEU A 69 -29.46 5.98 11.87
N GLY A 70 -30.57 5.44 11.36
CA GLY A 70 -31.07 4.15 11.80
C GLY A 70 -30.02 3.06 11.59
N TRP A 71 -30.00 2.07 12.49
CA TRP A 71 -29.04 0.96 12.44
C TRP A 71 -29.05 0.23 11.08
N GLY A 72 -30.23 0.12 10.46
CA GLY A 72 -30.41 -0.52 9.15
C GLY A 72 -30.07 0.34 7.93
N ALA A 73 -29.85 1.64 8.11
CA ALA A 73 -29.44 2.54 7.02
C ALA A 73 -27.91 2.74 7.08
N SER A 74 -27.44 3.83 7.70
CA SER A 74 -26.01 4.14 7.82
C SER A 74 -25.38 3.71 9.15
N GLY A 75 -26.21 3.39 10.16
CA GLY A 75 -25.75 3.20 11.54
C GLY A 75 -24.75 2.05 11.69
N LYS A 76 -24.98 0.91 11.03
CA LYS A 76 -24.07 -0.24 11.07
C LYS A 76 -22.69 0.11 10.49
N SER A 77 -22.63 0.76 9.33
CA SER A 77 -21.36 1.11 8.68
C SER A 77 -20.58 2.15 9.49
N ILE A 78 -21.26 3.15 10.05
CA ILE A 78 -20.64 4.15 10.95
C ILE A 78 -20.10 3.49 12.22
N PHE A 79 -20.87 2.56 12.81
CA PHE A 79 -20.43 1.82 14.00
C PHE A 79 -19.20 0.96 13.72
N LEU A 80 -19.18 0.23 12.61
CA LEU A 80 -18.02 -0.57 12.21
C LEU A 80 -16.78 0.31 12.00
N LEU A 81 -16.96 1.47 11.36
CA LEU A 81 -15.87 2.42 11.16
C LEU A 81 -15.33 2.98 12.49
N ALA A 82 -16.21 3.27 13.46
CA ALA A 82 -15.79 3.70 14.79
C ALA A 82 -14.99 2.61 15.52
N VAL A 83 -15.47 1.36 15.48
CA VAL A 83 -14.76 0.21 16.07
C VAL A 83 -13.40 0.01 15.40
N GLU A 84 -13.35 0.07 14.07
CA GLU A 84 -12.14 -0.07 13.29
C GLU A 84 -11.13 1.05 13.58
N ALA A 85 -11.59 2.29 13.73
CA ALA A 85 -10.74 3.41 14.13
C ALA A 85 -10.09 3.18 15.50
N VAL A 86 -10.82 2.62 16.46
CA VAL A 86 -10.28 2.26 17.79
C VAL A 86 -9.24 1.15 17.67
N VAL A 87 -9.48 0.13 16.83
CA VAL A 87 -8.52 -0.96 16.58
C VAL A 87 -7.25 -0.42 15.91
N TYR A 88 -7.37 0.41 14.88
CA TYR A 88 -6.23 1.05 14.21
C TYR A 88 -5.45 1.94 15.17
N PHE A 89 -6.14 2.73 15.99
CA PHE A 89 -5.50 3.54 17.01
C PHE A 89 -4.73 2.68 18.03
N GLY A 90 -5.34 1.57 18.49
CA GLY A 90 -4.67 0.60 19.36
C GLY A 90 -3.43 -0.02 18.72
N LEU A 91 -3.49 -0.35 17.43
CA LEU A 91 -2.34 -0.84 16.66
C LEU A 91 -1.24 0.21 16.53
N CYS A 92 -1.59 1.48 16.28
CA CYS A 92 -0.62 2.58 16.27
C CYS A 92 0.07 2.74 17.63
N LEU A 93 -0.70 2.70 18.73
CA LEU A 93 -0.12 2.74 20.07
C LEU A 93 0.78 1.54 20.37
N LEU A 94 0.40 0.35 19.90
CA LEU A 94 1.25 -0.84 20.01
C LEU A 94 2.55 -0.65 19.21
N LEU A 95 2.47 -0.12 17.98
CA LEU A 95 3.64 0.17 17.13
C LEU A 95 4.61 1.18 17.75
N GLU A 96 4.09 2.21 18.42
CA GLU A 96 4.90 3.20 19.14
C GLU A 96 5.38 2.71 20.50
N SER A 97 4.79 1.64 21.03
CA SER A 97 5.16 1.10 22.34
C SER A 97 6.62 0.60 22.34
N PRO A 98 7.40 0.87 23.41
CA PRO A 98 8.75 0.32 23.56
C PRO A 98 8.77 -1.22 23.56
N ILE A 99 7.62 -1.86 23.77
CA ILE A 99 7.44 -3.31 23.61
C ILE A 99 7.87 -3.74 22.21
N LEU A 100 7.51 -3.01 21.16
CA LEU A 100 7.88 -3.38 19.80
C LEU A 100 9.37 -3.19 19.50
N ALA A 101 10.04 -2.25 20.19
CA ALA A 101 11.49 -2.12 20.12
C ALA A 101 12.19 -3.39 20.64
N THR A 102 11.69 -3.99 21.73
CA THR A 102 12.24 -5.26 22.25
C THR A 102 12.02 -6.44 21.32
N TRP A 103 10.86 -6.50 20.66
CA TRP A 103 10.56 -7.52 19.66
C TRP A 103 11.44 -7.38 18.41
N ARG A 104 11.69 -6.15 17.93
CA ARG A 104 12.61 -5.89 16.83
C ARG A 104 14.03 -6.35 17.16
N ALA A 105 14.54 -6.01 18.35
CA ALA A 105 15.85 -6.47 18.80
C ALA A 105 15.96 -8.01 18.88
N SER A 106 14.86 -8.68 19.28
CA SER A 106 14.78 -10.15 19.29
C SER A 106 14.79 -10.74 17.86
N LEU A 107 14.06 -10.13 16.92
CA LEU A 107 14.03 -10.55 15.52
C LEU A 107 15.39 -10.37 14.83
N GLU A 108 16.10 -9.28 15.10
CA GLU A 108 17.47 -9.09 14.60
C GLU A 108 18.42 -10.15 15.14
N SER A 109 18.31 -10.45 16.44
CA SER A 109 19.08 -11.53 17.07
C SER A 109 18.78 -12.89 16.43
N PHE A 110 17.52 -13.15 16.07
CA PHE A 110 17.12 -14.36 15.38
C PHE A 110 17.67 -14.42 13.95
N ARG A 111 17.54 -13.33 13.18
CA ARG A 111 18.08 -13.22 11.81
C ARG A 111 19.58 -13.49 11.77
N MET A 112 20.33 -12.99 12.75
CA MET A 112 21.78 -13.26 12.88
C MET A 112 22.10 -14.73 13.16
N ARG A 113 21.26 -15.45 13.92
CA ARG A 113 21.44 -16.90 14.14
C ARG A 113 21.16 -17.72 12.89
N VAL A 114 20.16 -17.32 12.09
CA VAL A 114 19.82 -18.00 10.83
C VAL A 114 20.91 -17.76 9.78
N GLY A 115 21.43 -16.53 9.67
CA GLY A 115 22.50 -16.19 8.73
C GLY A 115 23.81 -16.97 8.93
N ARG A 116 24.18 -17.29 10.18
CA ARG A 116 25.40 -18.06 10.48
C ARG A 116 25.38 -19.48 9.88
N ARG A 117 24.20 -20.08 9.68
CA ARG A 117 24.11 -21.42 9.08
C ARG A 117 24.48 -21.43 7.60
N GLN A 118 24.16 -20.37 6.87
CA GLN A 118 24.54 -20.25 5.45
C GLN A 118 26.05 -20.07 5.27
N GLN A 119 26.68 -19.27 6.14
CA GLN A 119 28.12 -19.03 6.06
C GLN A 119 28.93 -20.31 6.34
N SER A 120 28.49 -21.13 7.32
CA SER A 120 29.13 -22.43 7.60
C SER A 120 28.98 -23.48 6.49
N GLN A 121 27.97 -23.36 5.62
CA GLN A 121 27.85 -24.23 4.44
C GLN A 121 28.78 -23.77 3.31
N GLN A 122 29.00 -22.47 3.14
CA GLN A 122 29.88 -21.94 2.11
C GLN A 122 31.35 -22.31 2.37
N GLU A 123 31.79 -22.30 3.62
CA GLU A 123 33.15 -22.75 3.99
C GLU A 123 33.34 -24.27 3.83
N ARG A 124 32.28 -25.07 3.97
CA ARG A 124 32.34 -26.52 3.75
C ARG A 124 32.25 -26.94 2.28
N GLY A 125 31.72 -26.08 1.40
CA GLY A 125 31.63 -26.34 -0.04
C GLY A 125 32.86 -25.93 -0.85
N GLY A 126 33.74 -25.06 -0.32
CA GLY A 126 34.89 -24.51 -1.04
C GLY A 126 36.20 -25.29 -0.92
N GLY A 127 36.27 -26.33 -0.08
CA GLY A 127 37.51 -27.06 0.25
C GLY A 127 37.80 -28.31 -0.58
N GLY A 128 37.29 -28.41 -1.81
CA GLY A 128 37.39 -29.61 -2.64
C GLY A 128 37.72 -29.30 -4.10
N GLY A 129 38.88 -28.69 -4.34
CA GLY A 129 39.37 -28.36 -5.68
C GLY A 129 40.89 -28.39 -5.74
N ASP A 130 41.50 -29.42 -5.16
CA ASP A 130 42.93 -29.70 -5.33
C ASP A 130 43.08 -30.72 -6.47
N GLY A 131 43.53 -30.25 -7.63
CA GLY A 131 43.54 -31.05 -8.86
C GLY A 131 44.18 -30.32 -10.04
N GLY A 132 45.47 -30.05 -9.89
CA GLY A 132 46.51 -29.72 -10.89
C GLY A 132 46.17 -29.44 -12.35
N ALA A 133 46.77 -28.36 -12.87
CA ALA A 133 47.73 -28.46 -13.98
C ALA A 133 48.53 -27.15 -14.10
N GLU A 134 49.86 -27.29 -13.98
CA GLU A 134 50.86 -26.29 -14.36
C GLU A 134 50.63 -25.77 -15.79
N GLY A 135 50.66 -24.45 -15.92
CA GLY A 135 50.68 -23.74 -17.20
C GLY A 135 51.42 -22.42 -17.05
N THR A 136 52.74 -22.47 -17.23
CA THR A 136 53.65 -21.33 -17.20
C THR A 136 53.38 -20.34 -18.35
N GLY A 137 53.33 -19.05 -18.01
CA GLY A 137 53.77 -17.96 -18.89
C GLY A 137 52.64 -17.04 -19.40
N GLY A 138 52.60 -15.80 -18.91
CA GLY A 138 51.72 -14.78 -19.47
C GLY A 138 51.69 -13.49 -18.66
N THR A 139 52.50 -12.54 -19.09
CA THR A 139 52.68 -11.17 -18.61
C THR A 139 51.42 -10.33 -18.43
N ALA A 140 51.45 -9.53 -17.34
CA ALA A 140 51.04 -8.13 -17.23
C ALA A 140 49.55 -7.72 -17.39
N GLY A 141 49.06 -7.08 -16.32
CA GLY A 141 48.06 -5.99 -16.41
C GLY A 141 46.68 -6.35 -15.89
N GLY A 142 46.26 -5.68 -14.81
CA GLY A 142 44.85 -5.65 -14.42
C GLY A 142 44.65 -5.73 -12.91
N ASP A 143 44.87 -4.60 -12.24
CA ASP A 143 44.46 -4.35 -10.87
C ASP A 143 42.92 -4.34 -10.80
N ALA A 144 42.31 -5.52 -10.68
CA ALA A 144 40.88 -5.70 -10.48
C ALA A 144 40.64 -6.03 -9.01
N GLY A 145 40.75 -5.00 -8.17
CA GLY A 145 40.28 -5.04 -6.79
C GLY A 145 38.87 -5.61 -6.75
N SER A 146 38.74 -6.76 -6.09
CA SER A 146 37.49 -7.44 -5.82
C SER A 146 36.60 -6.53 -4.98
N MET A 147 35.83 -5.72 -5.70
CA MET A 147 34.76 -4.89 -5.21
C MET A 147 33.67 -5.84 -4.72
N TRP A 148 33.75 -6.20 -3.44
CA TRP A 148 32.69 -6.90 -2.73
C TRP A 148 31.41 -6.09 -2.93
N CYS A 149 30.56 -6.60 -3.81
CA CYS A 149 29.25 -6.05 -4.12
C CYS A 149 28.38 -6.22 -2.87
N ARG A 150 28.53 -5.26 -1.95
CA ARG A 150 27.65 -5.07 -0.82
C ARG A 150 26.34 -4.58 -1.43
N VAL A 151 25.44 -5.52 -1.73
CA VAL A 151 24.06 -5.22 -2.11
C VAL A 151 23.41 -4.52 -0.92
N ARG A 152 23.55 -3.19 -0.89
CA ARG A 152 22.75 -2.29 -0.05
C ARG A 152 21.35 -2.35 -0.63
N VAL A 153 20.48 -3.10 0.03
CA VAL A 153 19.02 -2.97 -0.14
C VAL A 153 18.60 -1.82 0.77
N GLU A 154 19.06 -0.62 0.47
CA GLU A 154 18.64 0.61 1.11
C GLU A 154 18.47 1.64 -0.01
N GLU A 155 17.25 2.15 -0.12
CA GLU A 155 16.89 3.41 -0.83
C GLU A 155 16.51 3.35 -2.32
N ASP A 156 15.47 2.59 -2.68
CA ASP A 156 14.66 2.86 -3.90
C ASP A 156 13.29 3.49 -3.58
N LEU A 157 13.17 4.12 -2.41
CA LEU A 157 11.97 4.90 -2.03
C LEU A 157 12.12 6.40 -2.30
N CYS A 158 13.30 6.86 -2.74
CA CYS A 158 13.57 8.26 -3.03
C CYS A 158 13.15 8.67 -4.46
N GLY A 159 12.93 7.71 -5.37
CA GLY A 159 12.61 8.00 -6.77
C GLY A 159 11.15 8.36 -7.04
N PHE A 160 10.22 8.04 -6.12
CA PHE A 160 8.79 8.26 -6.35
C PHE A 160 8.38 9.74 -6.21
N ASP A 161 9.04 10.51 -5.33
CA ASP A 161 8.73 11.93 -5.14
C ASP A 161 9.21 12.80 -6.33
N ASP A 162 10.27 12.38 -7.03
CA ASP A 162 10.78 13.08 -8.21
C ASP A 162 9.86 12.93 -9.43
N ASP A 163 9.25 11.76 -9.62
CA ASP A 163 8.29 11.51 -10.70
C ASP A 163 6.99 12.31 -10.51
N VAL A 164 6.48 12.38 -9.27
CA VAL A 164 5.28 13.18 -8.95
C VAL A 164 5.55 14.69 -9.13
N ALA A 165 6.75 15.15 -8.75
CA ALA A 165 7.15 16.54 -8.97
C ALA A 165 7.30 16.90 -10.45
N ALA A 166 7.72 15.94 -11.30
CA ALA A 166 7.80 16.14 -12.74
C ALA A 166 6.39 16.22 -13.38
N GLU A 167 5.46 15.37 -12.94
CA GLU A 167 4.10 15.34 -13.46
C GLU A 167 3.31 16.61 -13.08
N GLN A 168 3.47 17.10 -11.83
CA GLN A 168 2.82 18.34 -11.38
C GLN A 168 3.27 19.57 -12.20
N ARG A 169 4.55 19.64 -12.59
CA ARG A 169 5.05 20.73 -13.46
C ARG A 169 4.46 20.69 -14.87
N ALA A 170 4.18 19.49 -15.40
CA ALA A 170 3.56 19.35 -16.70
C ALA A 170 2.10 19.84 -16.69
N VAL A 171 1.37 19.60 -15.58
CA VAL A 171 0.00 20.10 -15.39
C VAL A 171 -0.02 21.62 -15.24
N ASP A 172 0.88 22.20 -14.46
CA ASP A 172 0.97 23.66 -14.28
C ASP A 172 1.34 24.39 -15.58
N ALA A 173 2.17 23.78 -16.43
CA ALA A 173 2.52 24.32 -17.74
C ALA A 173 1.32 24.35 -18.72
N LEU A 174 0.38 23.41 -18.59
CA LEU A 174 -0.84 23.38 -19.41
C LEU A 174 -1.88 24.41 -18.94
N ASN A 175 -1.92 24.73 -17.64
CA ASN A 175 -2.92 25.62 -17.07
C ASN A 175 -2.63 27.12 -17.28
N LEU A 176 -1.45 27.47 -17.79
CA LEU A 176 -1.05 28.87 -18.05
C LEU A 176 -1.43 29.40 -19.43
N ASN A 177 -2.01 28.58 -20.31
CA ASN A 177 -2.32 28.99 -21.70
C ASN A 177 -3.75 29.47 -21.93
N ASP A 178 -4.64 29.49 -20.94
CA ASP A 178 -6.08 29.74 -21.15
C ASP A 178 -6.67 30.98 -20.46
N VAL A 179 -5.84 31.93 -20.02
CA VAL A 179 -6.35 33.23 -19.51
C VAL A 179 -5.70 34.38 -20.27
N ASP A 180 -5.97 34.44 -21.58
CA ASP A 180 -5.88 35.70 -22.33
C ASP A 180 -7.26 36.36 -22.24
N ASP A 181 -7.45 37.14 -21.17
CA ASP A 181 -8.62 37.96 -20.97
C ASP A 181 -8.74 38.95 -22.12
N GLY A 182 -9.63 38.62 -23.06
CA GLY A 182 -10.09 39.51 -24.13
C GLY A 182 -10.80 40.74 -23.57
N GLY A 183 -10.03 41.66 -22.99
CA GLY A 183 -10.43 43.01 -22.61
C GLY A 183 -10.37 43.93 -23.82
N GLY A 184 -11.43 43.92 -24.63
CA GLY A 184 -11.67 44.92 -25.66
C GLY A 184 -12.94 45.71 -25.35
N GLY A 185 -12.78 46.87 -24.73
CA GLY A 185 -13.77 47.95 -24.68
C GLY A 185 -13.66 48.89 -25.87
#